data_AF-A0A7T1NVB4-F1
#
_entry.id   AF-A0A7T1NVB4-F1
#
_cell.length_a   1.000
_cell.length_b   1.000
_cell.length_c   1.000
_cell.angle_alpha   90.00
_cell.angle_beta   90.00
_cell.angle_gamma   90.00
#
_symmetry.space_group_name_H-M   'P 1'
#
loop_
_entity.id
_entity.type
_entity.pdbx_description
1 polymer ?
#
loop_
_entity_poly.entity_id
_entity_poly.type
_entity_poly.pdbx_seq_one_letter_code
_entity_poly.pdbx_strand_id
1 'polypeptide(L)'
;ASCHVLYGERIGLFSSTPSMESEKFIWAVGRMLATTPPLLYLPHRLLLRIRAPLWTQHATAWDHIFSHAEARIQKSYQCLSSSQNRVSEDGAEGRQYTGVLAQLMEKGQLSLDLIKANITELMAGSVDTTAVPLQFALFELGRNP
;
A
#
# COMPACT_ATOMS: atom_id res chain seq x y z
N ALA A 1 6.12 2.32 7.88
CA ALA A 1 7.47 2.24 7.27
C ALA A 1 7.38 2.07 5.76
N SER A 2 6.66 1.07 5.27
CA SER A 2 6.52 0.73 3.85
C SER A 2 6.09 1.90 2.97
N CYS A 3 5.15 2.72 3.42
CA CYS A 3 4.72 3.90 2.66
C CYS A 3 5.84 4.91 2.37
N HIS A 4 6.78 5.08 3.30
CA HIS A 4 7.92 5.97 3.09
C HIS A 4 8.91 5.37 2.09
N VAL A 5 9.12 4.06 2.15
CA VAL A 5 9.96 3.34 1.17
C VAL A 5 9.31 3.36 -0.22
N LEU A 6 8.02 3.06 -0.33
CA LEU A 6 7.36 2.96 -1.62
C LEU A 6 7.11 4.33 -2.26
N TYR A 7 6.61 5.30 -1.49
CA TYR A 7 6.16 6.59 -2.02
C TYR A 7 7.10 7.78 -1.71
N GLY A 8 8.13 7.59 -0.88
CA GLY A 8 8.95 8.70 -0.38
C GLY A 8 8.25 9.53 0.70
N GLU A 9 6.97 9.27 1.01
CA GLU A 9 6.14 10.11 1.89
C GLU A 9 5.92 9.50 3.28
N ARG A 10 5.84 10.37 4.31
CA ARG A 10 5.37 9.98 5.64
C ARG A 10 3.86 10.17 5.72
N ILE A 11 3.15 9.07 6.00
CA ILE A 11 1.68 9.05 6.02
C ILE A 11 1.08 9.55 7.36
N GLY A 12 1.91 9.77 8.39
CA GLY A 12 1.43 10.35 9.65
C GLY A 12 0.61 9.40 10.52
N LEU A 13 0.69 8.08 10.30
CA LEU A 13 -0.02 7.09 11.13
C LEU A 13 0.33 7.13 12.63
N PHE A 14 1.47 7.75 13.00
CA PHE A 14 1.92 7.90 14.38
C PHE A 14 1.81 9.34 14.91
N SER A 15 1.09 10.24 14.23
CA SER A 15 0.78 11.57 14.80
C SER A 15 -0.30 11.47 15.89
N SER A 16 -0.41 12.51 16.71
CA SER A 16 -1.45 12.64 17.75
C SER A 16 -2.87 12.49 17.20
N THR A 17 -3.08 12.86 15.93
CA THR A 17 -4.30 12.58 15.16
C THR A 17 -3.95 11.72 13.95
N PRO A 18 -4.24 10.41 13.96
CA PRO A 18 -4.00 9.55 12.81
C PRO A 18 -4.88 9.98 11.62
N SER A 19 -4.34 9.78 10.42
CA SER A 19 -5.06 10.13 9.18
C SER A 19 -6.18 9.13 8.93
N MET A 20 -7.43 9.62 8.81
CA MET A 20 -8.62 8.81 8.52
C MET A 20 -8.47 8.03 7.21
N GLU A 21 -7.76 8.58 6.23
CA GLU A 21 -7.47 7.91 4.97
C GLU A 21 -6.62 6.64 5.18
N SER A 22 -5.64 6.72 6.07
CA SER A 22 -4.71 5.63 6.37
C SER A 22 -5.35 4.57 7.24
N GLU A 23 -6.21 4.96 8.18
CA GLU A 23 -7.02 4.02 8.96
C GLU A 23 -7.98 3.24 8.06
N LYS A 24 -8.64 3.93 7.12
CA LYS A 24 -9.51 3.29 6.13
C LYS A 24 -8.74 2.29 5.27
N PHE A 25 -7.51 2.63 4.88
CA PHE A 25 -6.64 1.73 4.14
C PHE A 25 -6.27 0.48 4.97
N ILE A 26 -5.85 0.63 6.22
CA ILE A 26 -5.52 -0.50 7.10
C ILE A 26 -6.74 -1.39 7.30
N TRP A 27 -7.90 -0.79 7.55
CA TRP A 27 -9.16 -1.52 7.66
C TRP A 27 -9.49 -2.29 6.38
N ALA A 28 -9.28 -1.69 5.21
CA ALA A 28 -9.51 -2.33 3.92
C ALA A 28 -8.58 -3.53 3.70
N VAL A 29 -7.29 -3.42 4.05
CA VAL A 29 -6.34 -4.56 4.01
C VAL A 29 -6.80 -5.69 4.93
N GLY A 30 -7.19 -5.38 6.17
CA GLY A 30 -7.70 -6.39 7.11
C GLY A 30 -8.97 -7.07 6.60
N ARG A 31 -9.90 -6.32 5.99
CA ARG A 31 -11.13 -6.85 5.38
C ARG A 31 -10.84 -7.71 4.16
N MET A 32 -9.90 -7.30 3.31
CA MET A 32 -9.45 -8.07 2.16
C MET A 32 -8.87 -9.42 2.62
N LEU A 33 -7.98 -9.41 3.62
CA LEU A 33 -7.41 -10.63 4.18
C LEU A 33 -8.47 -11.52 4.85
N ALA A 34 -9.39 -10.96 5.63
CA ALA A 34 -10.44 -11.73 6.29
C ALA A 34 -11.43 -12.41 5.32
N THR A 35 -11.68 -11.79 4.17
CA THR A 35 -12.62 -12.32 3.15
C THR A 35 -11.95 -13.29 2.17
N THR A 36 -10.61 -13.34 2.12
CA THR A 36 -9.85 -14.20 1.21
C THR A 36 -9.98 -15.70 1.53
N PRO A 37 -9.79 -16.20 2.77
CA PRO A 37 -9.84 -17.63 3.05
C PRO A 37 -11.18 -18.28 2.66
N PRO A 38 -12.35 -17.70 2.98
CA PRO A 38 -13.61 -18.28 2.52
C PRO A 38 -13.70 -18.36 0.99
N LEU A 39 -13.26 -17.33 0.25
CA LEU A 39 -13.24 -17.32 -1.22
C LEU A 39 -12.27 -18.35 -1.83
N LEU A 40 -11.15 -18.62 -1.14
CA LEU A 40 -10.10 -19.51 -1.62
C LEU A 40 -10.39 -20.99 -1.30
N TYR A 41 -10.95 -21.27 -0.12
CA TYR A 41 -11.03 -22.64 0.41
C TYR A 41 -12.43 -23.25 0.42
N LEU A 42 -13.50 -22.45 0.27
CA LEU A 42 -14.85 -23.03 0.25
C LEU A 42 -15.19 -23.65 -1.12
N PRO A 43 -15.90 -24.79 -1.15
CA PRO A 43 -16.38 -25.38 -2.39
C PRO A 43 -17.29 -24.41 -3.16
N HIS A 44 -17.19 -24.43 -4.50
CA HIS A 44 -17.94 -23.53 -5.38
C HIS A 44 -19.44 -23.49 -5.09
N ARG A 45 -20.06 -24.63 -4.74
CA ARG A 45 -21.49 -24.72 -4.40
C ARG A 45 -21.88 -23.93 -3.15
N LEU A 46 -21.02 -23.90 -2.13
CA LEU A 46 -21.24 -23.12 -0.92
C LEU A 46 -20.96 -21.65 -1.17
N LEU A 47 -19.90 -21.36 -1.94
CA LEU A 47 -19.62 -20.01 -2.40
C LEU A 47 -20.81 -19.43 -3.14
N LEU A 48 -21.43 -20.11 -4.10
CA LEU A 48 -22.61 -19.61 -4.83
C LEU A 48 -23.75 -19.15 -3.92
N ARG A 49 -23.95 -19.79 -2.76
CA ARG A 49 -25.00 -19.40 -1.79
C ARG A 49 -24.64 -18.14 -0.99
N ILE A 50 -23.36 -17.92 -0.71
CA ILE A 50 -22.84 -16.81 0.11
C ILE A 50 -22.20 -15.72 -0.78
N ARG A 51 -22.15 -15.94 -2.10
CA ARG A 51 -21.29 -15.25 -3.07
C ARG A 51 -21.55 -13.76 -3.09
N ALA A 52 -22.82 -13.36 -3.18
CA ALA A 52 -23.18 -11.97 -3.38
C ALA A 52 -22.65 -11.07 -2.24
N PRO A 53 -22.93 -11.32 -0.95
CA PRO A 53 -22.43 -10.46 0.12
C PRO A 53 -20.91 -10.58 0.32
N LEU A 54 -20.34 -11.79 0.25
CA LEU A 54 -18.92 -11.99 0.51
C LEU A 54 -18.02 -11.42 -0.60
N TRP A 55 -18.39 -11.65 -1.87
CA TRP A 55 -17.67 -11.10 -3.01
C TRP A 55 -17.72 -9.58 -3.03
N THR A 56 -18.90 -8.98 -2.79
CA THR A 56 -19.02 -7.52 -2.73
C THR A 56 -18.14 -6.95 -1.62
N GLN A 57 -18.10 -7.57 -0.44
CA GLN A 57 -17.22 -7.13 0.64
C GLN A 57 -15.73 -7.22 0.27
N HIS A 58 -15.32 -8.28 -0.41
CA HIS A 58 -13.94 -8.46 -0.87
C HIS A 58 -13.57 -7.47 -1.96
N ALA A 59 -14.43 -7.30 -2.96
CA ALA A 59 -14.24 -6.35 -4.05
C ALA A 59 -14.16 -4.91 -3.53
N THR A 60 -15.09 -4.49 -2.66
CA THR A 60 -15.06 -3.15 -2.05
C THR A 60 -13.80 -2.91 -1.19
N ALA A 61 -13.29 -3.95 -0.52
CA ALA A 61 -12.02 -3.84 0.19
C ALA A 61 -10.85 -3.58 -0.76
N TRP A 62 -10.79 -4.31 -1.88
CA TRP A 62 -9.80 -4.05 -2.94
C TRP A 62 -9.97 -2.67 -3.57
N ASP A 63 -11.19 -2.22 -3.86
CA ASP A 63 -11.45 -0.89 -4.42
C ASP A 63 -10.87 0.21 -3.52
N HIS A 64 -11.00 0.08 -2.20
CA HIS A 64 -10.40 1.02 -1.25
C HIS A 64 -8.87 0.96 -1.22
N ILE A 65 -8.27 -0.23 -1.31
CA ILE A 65 -6.81 -0.42 -1.39
C ILE A 65 -6.27 0.25 -2.66
N PHE A 66 -6.87 -0.04 -3.82
CA PHE A 66 -6.48 0.53 -5.10
C PHE A 66 -6.69 2.04 -5.14
N SER A 67 -7.82 2.55 -4.66
CA SER A 67 -8.09 3.99 -4.60
C SER A 67 -7.03 4.75 -3.79
N HIS A 68 -6.62 4.20 -2.65
CA HIS A 68 -5.58 4.80 -1.82
C HIS A 68 -4.21 4.78 -2.52
N ALA A 69 -3.83 3.66 -3.12
CA ALA A 69 -2.57 3.55 -3.86
C ALA A 69 -2.56 4.50 -5.07
N GLU A 70 -3.65 4.58 -5.83
CA GLU A 70 -3.77 5.44 -7.00
C GLU A 70 -3.66 6.92 -6.64
N ALA A 71 -4.31 7.37 -5.56
CA ALA A 71 -4.19 8.75 -5.09
C ALA A 71 -2.72 9.13 -4.78
N ARG A 72 -1.95 8.20 -4.19
CA ARG A 72 -0.53 8.40 -3.87
C ARG A 72 0.35 8.37 -5.10
N ILE A 73 0.08 7.46 -6.03
CA ILE A 73 0.81 7.36 -7.29
C ILE A 73 0.59 8.63 -8.13
N GLN A 74 -0.65 9.09 -8.24
CA GLN A 74 -1.00 10.30 -8.98
C GLN A 74 -0.31 11.53 -8.39
N LYS A 75 -0.29 11.65 -7.05
CA LYS A 75 0.43 12.73 -6.36
C LYS A 75 1.93 12.70 -6.66
N SER A 76 2.54 11.52 -6.58
CA SER A 76 3.97 11.35 -6.91
C SER A 76 4.27 11.72 -8.36
N TYR A 77 3.41 11.31 -9.30
CA TYR A 77 3.54 11.67 -10.71
C TYR A 77 3.49 13.18 -10.97
N GLN A 78 2.55 13.88 -10.30
CA GLN A 78 2.44 15.34 -10.40
C GLN A 78 3.68 16.04 -9.85
N CYS A 79 4.20 15.59 -8.70
CA CYS A 79 5.44 16.11 -8.14
C CYS A 79 6.62 15.92 -9.09
N LEU A 80 6.80 14.72 -9.65
CA LEU A 80 7.88 14.43 -10.59
C LEU A 80 7.78 15.30 -11.85
N SER A 81 6.60 15.38 -12.47
CA SER A 81 6.35 16.20 -13.65
C SER A 81 6.63 17.70 -13.40
N SER A 82 6.24 18.20 -12.22
CA SER A 82 6.49 19.59 -11.83
C SER A 82 7.97 19.87 -11.51
N SER A 83 8.69 18.87 -10.99
CA SER A 83 10.11 18.97 -10.69
C SER A 83 10.96 18.94 -11.94
N GLN A 84 10.58 18.13 -12.93
CA GLN A 84 11.29 18.02 -14.21
C GLN A 84 11.25 19.32 -15.03
N ASN A 85 10.18 20.11 -14.88
CA ASN A 85 10.09 21.48 -15.43
C ASN A 85 10.96 22.52 -14.70
N ARG A 86 11.62 22.16 -13.58
CA ARG A 86 12.47 23.05 -12.77
C ARG A 86 13.95 22.67 -12.76
N VAL A 87 14.36 21.60 -13.45
CA VAL A 87 15.76 21.09 -13.45
C VAL A 87 16.72 21.91 -14.33
N SER A 88 16.31 23.07 -14.86
CA SER A 88 17.20 23.87 -15.70
C SER A 88 18.23 24.73 -14.95
N GLU A 89 18.21 24.86 -13.61
CA GLU A 89 19.02 25.93 -12.99
C GLU A 89 19.82 25.66 -11.70
N ASP A 90 19.85 24.47 -11.09
CA ASP A 90 20.79 24.33 -9.95
C ASP A 90 21.37 22.93 -9.70
N GLY A 91 22.62 22.95 -9.25
CA GLY A 91 23.58 21.86 -9.26
C GLY A 91 23.30 20.71 -8.29
N ALA A 92 24.07 19.65 -8.51
CA ALA A 92 23.92 18.30 -7.99
C ALA A 92 24.29 18.12 -6.50
N GLU A 93 23.58 18.80 -5.58
CA GLU A 93 23.79 18.61 -4.14
C GLU A 93 22.49 18.22 -3.41
N GLY A 94 22.36 16.92 -3.10
CA GLY A 94 21.36 16.40 -2.17
C GLY A 94 20.11 15.77 -2.80
N ARG A 95 20.26 14.68 -3.58
CA ARG A 95 19.10 13.86 -3.99
C ARG A 95 18.41 13.25 -2.76
N GLN A 96 17.38 13.92 -2.26
CA GLN A 96 16.49 13.40 -1.22
C GLN A 96 15.82 12.10 -1.72
N TYR A 97 15.70 11.09 -0.87
CA TYR A 97 15.07 9.82 -1.25
C TYR A 97 13.61 10.05 -1.69
N THR A 98 13.31 9.71 -2.95
CA THR A 98 12.00 9.94 -3.59
C THR A 98 11.07 8.73 -3.56
N GLY A 99 11.51 7.60 -3.01
CA GLY A 99 10.74 6.35 -2.97
C GLY A 99 10.97 5.43 -4.17
N VAL A 100 10.61 4.16 -4.01
CA VAL A 100 10.68 3.13 -5.06
C VAL A 100 9.83 3.50 -6.27
N LEU A 101 8.63 4.07 -6.05
CA LEU A 101 7.73 4.50 -7.11
C LEU A 101 8.42 5.49 -8.05
N ALA A 102 9.05 6.54 -7.52
CA ALA A 102 9.72 7.55 -8.32
C ALA A 102 10.86 6.96 -9.16
N GLN A 103 11.62 6.02 -8.59
CA GLN A 103 12.69 5.33 -9.32
C GLN A 103 12.16 4.45 -10.47
N LEU A 104 11.03 3.76 -10.25
CA LEU A 104 10.38 2.97 -11.31
C LEU A 104 9.88 3.85 -12.45
N MET A 105 9.35 5.04 -12.13
CA MET A 105 8.88 6.00 -13.11
C MET A 105 10.05 6.63 -13.89
N GLU A 106 11.14 7.03 -13.22
CA GLU A 106 12.34 7.59 -13.85
C GLU A 106 13.00 6.60 -14.81
N LYS A 107 13.03 5.30 -14.48
CA LYS A 107 13.60 4.27 -15.35
C LYS A 107 12.78 4.02 -16.62
N GLY A 108 11.47 4.27 -16.61
CA GLY A 108 10.60 4.14 -17.78
C GLY A 108 10.49 2.73 -18.38
N GLN A 109 10.90 1.68 -17.66
CA GLN A 109 10.93 0.29 -18.15
C GLN A 109 9.61 -0.46 -17.99
N LEU A 110 8.68 0.07 -17.19
CA LEU A 110 7.37 -0.52 -16.91
C LEU A 110 6.27 0.45 -17.34
N SER A 111 5.14 -0.09 -17.81
CA SER A 111 3.95 0.72 -18.04
C SER A 111 3.41 1.25 -16.71
N LEU A 112 2.69 2.37 -16.77
CA LEU A 112 2.07 2.96 -15.58
C LEU A 112 1.12 1.98 -14.89
N ASP A 113 0.40 1.16 -15.65
CA ASP A 113 -0.52 0.15 -15.11
C ASP A 113 0.23 -0.95 -14.34
N LEU A 114 1.39 -1.39 -14.85
CA LEU A 114 2.23 -2.37 -14.15
C LEU A 114 2.83 -1.76 -12.88
N ILE A 115 3.29 -0.52 -12.93
CA ILE A 115 3.78 0.19 -11.74
C ILE A 115 2.67 0.29 -10.70
N LYS A 116 1.45 0.67 -11.10
CA LYS A 116 0.28 0.76 -10.22
C LYS A 116 -0.05 -0.58 -9.57
N ALA A 117 -0.13 -1.65 -10.35
CA ALA A 117 -0.42 -2.98 -9.83
C ALA A 117 0.65 -3.42 -8.81
N ASN A 118 1.93 -3.37 -9.19
CA ASN A 118 3.03 -3.84 -8.32
C ASN A 118 3.16 -3.00 -7.04
N ILE A 119 3.05 -1.68 -7.12
CA ILE A 119 3.14 -0.82 -5.94
C ILE A 119 1.95 -1.06 -4.99
N THR A 120 0.75 -1.27 -5.54
CA THR A 120 -0.44 -1.60 -4.74
C THR A 120 -0.27 -2.93 -4.01
N GLU A 121 0.21 -3.97 -4.71
CA GLU A 121 0.48 -5.28 -4.14
C GLU A 121 1.59 -5.24 -3.08
N LEU A 122 2.70 -4.56 -3.36
CA LEU A 122 3.79 -4.36 -2.40
C LEU A 122 3.29 -3.64 -1.14
N MET A 123 2.40 -2.66 -1.30
CA MET A 123 1.85 -1.94 -0.16
C MET A 123 1.01 -2.90 0.70
N ALA A 124 -0.02 -3.51 0.09
CA ALA A 124 -0.94 -4.41 0.78
C ALA A 124 -0.19 -5.58 1.46
N GLY A 125 0.80 -6.14 0.77
CA GLY A 125 1.64 -7.22 1.27
C GLY A 125 2.51 -6.84 2.45
N SER A 126 2.86 -5.56 2.64
CA SER A 126 3.81 -5.14 3.66
C SER A 126 3.20 -4.86 5.05
N VAL A 127 1.88 -4.73 5.15
CA VAL A 127 1.21 -4.31 6.40
C VAL A 127 1.21 -5.45 7.42
N ASP A 128 0.40 -6.48 7.19
CA ASP A 128 0.18 -7.54 8.18
C ASP A 128 1.38 -8.50 8.26
N THR A 129 2.10 -8.70 7.15
CA THR A 129 3.24 -9.63 7.10
C THR A 129 4.45 -9.15 7.89
N THR A 130 4.58 -7.85 8.16
CA THR A 130 5.65 -7.31 9.01
C THR A 130 5.15 -7.01 10.42
N ALA A 131 3.90 -6.56 10.56
CA ALA A 131 3.30 -6.27 11.86
C ALA A 131 3.15 -7.52 12.73
N VAL A 132 2.65 -8.62 12.17
CA VAL A 132 2.41 -9.85 12.93
C VAL A 132 3.71 -10.48 13.46
N PRO A 133 4.77 -10.71 12.65
CA PRO A 133 6.01 -11.25 13.17
C PRO A 133 6.68 -10.34 14.20
N LEU A 134 6.62 -9.01 14.02
CA LEU A 134 7.16 -8.06 15.00
C LEU A 134 6.41 -8.16 16.33
N GLN A 135 5.08 -8.31 16.31
CA GLN A 135 4.29 -8.53 17.50
C GLN A 135 4.70 -9.83 18.22
N PHE A 136 4.89 -10.92 17.48
CA PHE A 136 5.37 -12.19 18.06
C PHE A 136 6.79 -12.06 18.63
N ALA A 137 7.69 -11.35 17.95
CA ALA A 137 9.03 -11.10 18.46
C ALA A 137 9.01 -10.33 19.79
N LEU A 138 8.20 -9.28 19.88
CA LEU A 138 8.02 -8.53 21.13
C LEU A 138 7.41 -9.39 22.24
N PHE A 139 6.43 -10.24 21.89
CA PHE A 139 5.84 -11.19 22.83
C PHE A 139 6.88 -12.17 23.37
N GLU A 140 7.70 -12.77 22.52
CA GLU A 140 8.74 -13.72 22.94
C GLU A 140 9.83 -13.04 23.77
N LEU A 141 10.24 -11.82 23.44
CA LEU A 141 11.17 -11.03 24.25
C LEU A 141 10.59 -10.71 25.64
N GLY A 142 9.30 -10.36 25.72
CA GLY A 142 8.65 -10.09 27.00
C GLY A 142 8.45 -11.33 27.88
N ARG A 143 8.34 -12.51 27.26
CA ARG A 143 8.16 -13.79 27.95
C ARG A 143 9.49 -14.45 28.36
N ASN A 144 10.59 -14.16 27.66
CA ASN A 144 11.93 -14.70 27.91
C ASN A 144 12.93 -13.55 28.20
N PRO A 145 12.95 -13.03 29.44
CA PRO A 145 13.82 -11.91 29.83
C PRO A 145 15.31 -12.28 29.86
#